data_AF-A0A1D2YWE6-F1
#
_entry.id   AF-A0A1D2YWE6-F1
#
_cell.length_a   1.000
_cell.length_b   1.000
_cell.length_c   1.000
_cell.angle_alpha   90.00
_cell.angle_beta   90.00
_cell.angle_gamma   90.00
#
_symmetry.space_group_name_H-M   'P 1'
#
loop_
_entity.id
_entity.type
_entity.pdbx_description
1 polymer ?
#
loop_
_entity_poly.entity_id
_entity_poly.type
_entity_poly.pdbx_seq_one_letter_code
_entity_poly.pdbx_strand_id
1 'polypeptide(L)' 'MNLEIKGRKIIVSKISTDWGEETFTFNGRSELLNWAEKYFEKTPLEQTDEEYDRWIRLFKSI' A
#
# COMPACT_ATOMS: atom_id res chain seq x y z
N MET A 1 7.59 -0.01 -2.26
CA MET A 1 6.29 0.56 -2.68
C MET A 1 6.44 2.06 -2.90
N ASN A 2 5.56 2.66 -3.69
CA ASN A 2 5.45 4.09 -3.90
C ASN A 2 3.99 4.50 -3.74
N LEU A 3 3.75 5.72 -3.26
CA LEU A 3 2.41 6.28 -3.11
C LEU A 3 2.33 7.64 -3.78
N GLU A 4 1.34 7.81 -4.65
CA GLU A 4 1.14 9.00 -5.44
C GLU A 4 -0.31 9.48 -5.33
N ILE A 5 -0.52 10.79 -5.16
CA ILE A 5 -1.85 11.38 -5.06
C ILE A 5 -2.13 12.16 -6.34
N LYS A 6 -3.18 11.77 -7.06
CA LYS A 6 -3.64 12.43 -8.28
C LYS A 6 -5.05 12.96 -8.08
N GLY A 7 -5.13 14.20 -7.57
CA GLY A 7 -6.40 14.86 -7.26
C GLY A 7 -7.15 14.13 -6.15
N ARG A 8 -8.25 13.45 -6.51
CA ARG A 8 -9.04 12.63 -5.55
C ARG A 8 -8.61 11.16 -5.49
N LYS A 9 -7.74 10.73 -6.39
CA LYS A 9 -7.29 9.33 -6.45
C LYS A 9 -5.94 9.17 -5.77
N ILE A 10 -5.77 8.04 -5.10
CA ILE A 10 -4.50 7.62 -4.51
C ILE A 10 -4.03 6.41 -5.28
N ILE A 11 -2.78 6.42 -5.74
CA ILE A 11 -2.18 5.36 -6.52
C ILE A 11 -1.02 4.79 -5.71
N VAL A 12 -0.99 3.47 -5.57
CA VAL A 12 0.07 2.74 -4.87
C VAL A 12 0.73 1.80 -5.84
N SER A 13 2.02 1.97 -6.06
CA SER A 13 2.83 1.17 -6.98
C SER A 13 3.79 0.29 -6.19
N LYS A 14 3.93 -0.97 -6.56
CA LYS A 14 4.90 -1.90 -6.01
C LYS A 14 5.66 -2.55 -7.15
N ILE A 15 6.97 -2.38 -7.17
CA ILE A 15 7.84 -3.13 -8.07
C ILE A 15 8.12 -4.46 -7.36
N SER A 16 7.54 -5.55 -7.87
CA SER A 16 7.81 -6.91 -7.42
C SER A 16 8.85 -7.53 -8.35
N THR A 17 9.91 -8.11 -7.79
CA THR A 17 11.05 -8.67 -8.55
C THR A 17 10.68 -9.86 -9.42
N ASP A 18 9.59 -10.55 -9.07
CA ASP A 18 9.18 -11.83 -9.66
C ASP A 18 7.97 -11.68 -10.61
N TRP A 19 7.14 -10.64 -10.44
CA TRP A 19 5.86 -10.47 -11.16
C TRP A 19 5.67 -9.10 -11.85
N GLY A 20 6.68 -8.23 -11.81
CA GLY A 20 6.61 -6.89 -12.43
C GLY A 20 5.99 -5.83 -11.51
N GLU A 21 5.55 -4.71 -12.09
CA GLU A 21 4.97 -3.59 -11.35
C GLU A 21 3.47 -3.80 -11.10
N GLU A 22 3.07 -3.92 -9.84
CA GLU A 22 1.67 -3.92 -9.42
C GLU A 22 1.25 -2.49 -9.04
N THR A 23 0.15 -2.02 -9.62
CA THR A 23 -0.40 -0.69 -9.31
C THR A 23 -1.85 -0.80 -8.83
N PHE A 24 -2.14 -0.18 -7.69
CA PHE A 24 -3.45 -0.14 -7.06
C PHE A 24 -3.95 1.30 -7.03
N THR A 25 -5.19 1.53 -7.46
CA THR A 25 -5.80 2.87 -7.46
C THR A 25 -6.98 2.89 -6.50
N PHE A 26 -7.02 3.91 -5.67
CA PHE A 26 -8.03 4.12 -4.64
C PHE A 26 -8.72 5.46 -4.83
N ASN A 27 -10.01 5.53 -4.50
CA ASN A 27 -10.80 6.77 -4.57
C ASN A 27 -10.70 7.62 -3.29
N GLY A 28 -10.02 7.10 -2.26
CA GLY A 28 -9.84 7.80 -1.01
C GLY A 28 -9.10 6.97 0.02
N ARG A 29 -8.78 7.62 1.14
CA ARG A 29 -7.94 7.06 2.20
C ARG A 29 -8.55 5.83 2.88
N SER A 30 -9.86 5.80 3.11
CA SER A 30 -10.51 4.64 3.76
C SER A 30 -10.39 3.36 2.92
N GLU A 31 -10.49 3.49 1.59
CA GLU A 31 -10.36 2.38 0.66
C GLU A 31 -8.91 1.86 0.62
N LEU A 32 -7.94 2.77 0.60
CA LEU A 32 -6.51 2.45 0.71
C LEU A 32 -6.20 1.70 2.02
N LEU A 33 -6.67 2.20 3.16
CA LEU A 33 -6.37 1.61 4.47
C LEU A 33 -6.92 0.18 4.59
N ASN A 34 -8.18 -0.03 4.18
CA ASN A 34 -8.81 -1.35 4.18
C ASN A 34 -8.09 -2.32 3.23
N TRP A 35 -7.63 -1.83 2.07
CA TRP A 35 -6.82 -2.64 1.16
C TRP A 35 -5.47 -2.99 1.79
N ALA A 36 -4.78 -2.02 2.40
CA ALA A 36 -3.48 -2.22 3.03
C ALA A 36 -3.58 -3.28 4.14
N GLU A 37 -4.55 -3.17 5.05
CA GLU A 37 -4.77 -4.14 6.12
C GLU A 37 -4.91 -5.57 5.56
N LYS A 38 -5.76 -5.77 4.54
CA LYS A 38 -5.96 -7.08 3.91
C LYS A 38 -4.74 -7.58 3.14
N TYR A 39 -4.01 -6.67 2.49
CA TYR A 39 -2.82 -7.03 1.71
C TYR A 39 -1.72 -7.55 2.62
N PHE A 40 -1.48 -6.87 3.74
CA PHE A 40 -0.49 -7.28 4.73
C PHE A 40 -0.93 -8.54 5.51
N GLU A 41 -2.22 -8.73 5.75
CA GLU A 41 -2.75 -9.96 6.38
C GLU A 41 -2.61 -11.19 5.47
N LYS A 42 -2.81 -11.03 4.16
CA LYS A 42 -2.75 -12.12 3.17
C LYS A 42 -1.34 -12.44 2.69
N THR A 43 -0.42 -11.49 2.77
CA THR A 43 0.96 -11.76 2.40
C THR A 43 1.61 -12.47 3.58
N PRO A 44 2.08 -13.71 3.45
CA PRO A 44 2.85 -14.37 4.51
C PRO A 44 4.23 -13.71 4.53
N LEU A 45 4.50 -12.90 5.56
CA LEU A 45 5.52 -11.87 5.42
C LEU A 45 6.87 -12.20 6.04
N GLU A 46 7.86 -12.27 5.16
CA GLU A 46 9.23 -11.79 5.36
C GLU A 46 9.30 -10.26 5.64
N GLN A 47 8.18 -9.53 5.58
CA GLN A 47 8.12 -8.13 6.06
C GLN A 47 8.11 -8.12 7.59
N THR A 48 9.16 -7.55 8.15
CA THR A 48 9.28 -7.25 9.58
C THR A 48 8.14 -6.32 10.01
N ASP A 49 7.63 -6.46 11.23
CA ASP A 49 6.59 -5.59 11.82
C ASP A 49 6.89 -4.08 11.64
N GLU A 50 8.16 -3.71 11.55
CA GLU A 50 8.61 -2.33 11.31
C GLU A 50 8.26 -1.79 9.92
N GLU A 51 8.34 -2.61 8.86
CA GLU A 51 7.94 -2.18 7.51
C GLU A 51 6.44 -2.00 7.42
N TYR A 52 5.66 -2.91 8.04
CA TYR A 52 4.22 -2.77 8.16
C TYR A 52 3.83 -1.45 8.85
N ASP A 53 4.41 -1.18 10.03
CA ASP A 53 4.08 0.03 10.79
C ASP A 53 4.46 1.29 10.00
N ARG A 54 5.59 1.27 9.28
CA ARG A 54 6.01 2.37 8.39
C ARG A 54 4.98 2.61 7.29
N TRP A 55 4.55 1.58 6.56
CA TRP A 55 3.60 1.74 5.44
C TRP A 55 2.22 2.17 5.93
N ILE A 56 1.72 1.57 7.01
CA ILE A 56 0.44 1.97 7.62
C ILE A 56 0.49 3.41 8.14
N ARG A 57 1.59 3.85 8.77
CA ARG A 57 1.75 5.25 9.18
C ARG A 57 1.77 6.19 7.98
N LEU A 58 2.48 5.82 6.91
CA LEU A 58 2.49 6.60 5.68
C LEU A 58 1.08 6.76 5.12
N PHE A 59 0.31 5.67 5.06
CA PHE A 59 -1.10 5.68 4.60
C PHE A 59 -2.03 6.46 5.53
N LYS A 60 -1.70 6.52 6.83
CA LYS A 60 -2.41 7.34 7.81
C LYS A 60 -1.97 8.81 7.84
N SER A 61 -0.91 9.19 7.14
CA SER A 61 -0.46 10.59 7.10
C SER A 61 -1.04 11.38 5.94
N ILE A 62 -1.75 10.71 5.03
CA ILE A 62 -2.28 11.29 3.78
C ILE A 62 -3.61 11.99 3.97
#